data_AF-A0A662XM47-F1
#
_entry.id   AF-A0A662XM47-F1
#
_cell.length_a   1.000
_cell.length_b   1.000
_cell.length_c   1.000
_cell.angle_alpha   90.00
_cell.angle_beta   90.00
_cell.angle_gamma   90.00
#
_symmetry.space_group_name_H-M   'P 1'
#
loop_
_entity.id
_entity.type
_entity.pdbx_description
1 polymer ?
#
loop_
_entity_poly.entity_id
_entity_poly.type
_entity_poly.pdbx_seq_one_letter_code
_entity_poly.pdbx_strand_id
1 'polypeptide(L)'
;MQLKGFPFPTEVPNYPSHVEVLKYLNSYAAHFNVDQVIRLNSSVTRVYKDGEGASPWRLCVSSPDKGSYEEAVDRVVVCNGHFSQPFCSTVKGIEHYRGLKVHSKQYRTPGAYAGKVGRHSVLVIGRGPSGEEISMELAENGASNITVSFLKYDAKNFTEADGSEGSGNQEAQAGVDHVEADGTVVLTDGTRLTPESVEAAGGRRTAIDKNDKRIMKPEIDYIDQDGSVFFIDGSSIAAPDVIMFCTGYVYSVGDLLPADLLFPKASSDFAGTDLSPEILAEVLEAAEAGQGLAPIYKQVFSIEDSTLAFVGLPSDTTTFQCFELQSIWLARVLSGIVTLPPKPNMYADFW
;
A
#
# COMPACT_ATOMS: atom_id res chain seq x y z
N MET A 1 8.56 13.75 -5.14
CA MET A 1 7.72 13.48 -3.94
C MET A 1 7.71 14.66 -2.95
N GLN A 2 7.62 15.92 -3.38
CA GLN A 2 7.66 17.07 -2.45
C GLN A 2 6.26 17.67 -2.21
N LEU A 3 6.05 18.24 -1.04
CA LEU A 3 4.85 19.01 -0.66
C LEU A 3 4.90 20.42 -1.24
N LYS A 4 3.73 21.00 -1.51
CA LYS A 4 3.62 22.30 -2.16
C LYS A 4 4.17 23.41 -1.25
N GLY A 5 5.01 24.27 -1.82
CA GLY A 5 5.60 25.38 -1.09
C GLY A 5 6.75 24.98 -0.15
N PHE A 6 7.18 23.72 -0.17
CA PHE A 6 8.30 23.23 0.64
C PHE A 6 9.14 22.21 -0.15
N PRO A 7 10.04 22.65 -1.06
CA PRO A 7 10.82 21.75 -1.90
C PRO A 7 11.87 20.97 -1.10
N PHE A 8 12.32 19.83 -1.62
CA PHE A 8 13.54 19.21 -1.10
C PHE A 8 14.75 20.14 -1.29
N PRO A 9 15.74 20.09 -0.39
CA PRO A 9 17.04 20.73 -0.64
C PRO A 9 17.68 20.24 -1.94
N THR A 10 18.37 21.13 -2.65
CA THR A 10 18.95 20.86 -3.99
C THR A 10 20.02 19.77 -4.01
N GLU A 11 20.64 19.50 -2.86
CA GLU A 11 21.65 18.47 -2.66
C GLU A 11 21.07 17.06 -2.50
N VAL A 12 19.75 16.94 -2.24
CA VAL A 12 19.06 15.65 -2.13
C VAL A 12 18.91 15.06 -3.53
N PRO A 13 19.26 13.79 -3.76
CA PRO A 13 19.11 13.16 -5.07
C PRO A 13 17.64 13.04 -5.46
N ASN A 14 17.37 12.90 -6.77
CA ASN A 14 16.02 12.70 -7.31
C ASN A 14 15.27 11.52 -6.66
N TYR A 15 16.02 10.49 -6.23
CA TYR A 15 15.53 9.35 -5.48
C TYR A 15 16.11 9.40 -4.06
N PRO A 16 15.47 10.12 -3.13
CA PRO A 16 15.96 10.25 -1.77
C PRO A 16 15.88 8.92 -1.03
N SER A 17 16.89 8.65 -0.21
CA SER A 17 16.86 7.58 0.78
C SER A 17 15.78 7.84 1.84
N HIS A 18 15.33 6.79 2.52
CA HIS A 18 14.39 6.92 3.64
C HIS A 18 14.89 7.86 4.75
N VAL A 19 16.21 7.98 4.92
CA VAL A 19 16.84 8.93 5.87
C VAL A 19 16.63 10.38 5.42
N GLU A 20 16.79 10.66 4.14
CA GLU A 20 16.56 12.00 3.58
C GLU A 20 15.07 12.37 3.60
N VAL A 21 14.18 11.41 3.29
CA VAL A 21 12.73 11.61 3.41
C VAL A 21 12.34 11.92 4.85
N LEU A 22 12.88 11.20 5.85
CA LEU A 22 12.61 11.50 7.26
C LEU A 22 13.08 12.90 7.66
N LYS A 23 14.29 13.30 7.24
CA LYS A 23 14.82 14.66 7.48
C LYS A 23 13.92 15.73 6.87
N TYR A 24 13.45 15.51 5.64
CA TYR A 24 12.52 16.41 4.96
C TYR A 24 11.19 16.54 5.72
N LEU A 25 10.57 15.43 6.12
CA LEU A 25 9.30 15.44 6.86
C LEU A 25 9.43 16.13 8.23
N ASN A 26 10.53 15.89 8.95
CA ASN A 26 10.80 16.59 10.21
C ASN A 26 10.99 18.10 10.00
N SER A 27 11.67 18.49 8.92
CA SER A 27 11.87 19.90 8.58
C SER A 27 10.56 20.57 8.18
N TYR A 28 9.70 19.87 7.43
CA TYR A 28 8.36 20.34 7.08
C TYR A 28 7.50 20.53 8.34
N ALA A 29 7.48 19.53 9.23
CA ALA A 29 6.72 19.60 10.47
C ALA A 29 7.14 20.78 11.35
N ALA A 30 8.45 20.99 11.52
CA ALA A 30 9.00 22.13 12.27
C ALA A 30 8.70 23.49 11.60
N HIS A 31 8.83 23.58 10.26
CA HIS A 31 8.57 24.82 9.53
C HIS A 31 7.13 25.31 9.68
N PHE A 32 6.17 24.38 9.63
CA PHE A 32 4.74 24.68 9.75
C PHE A 32 4.20 24.50 11.18
N ASN A 33 5.07 24.28 12.18
CA ASN A 33 4.72 24.06 13.58
C ASN A 33 3.71 22.91 13.81
N VAL A 34 3.71 21.90 12.94
CA VAL A 34 2.85 20.71 13.06
C VAL A 34 3.28 19.87 14.28
N ASP A 35 4.57 19.88 14.60
CA ASP A 35 5.13 19.23 15.77
C ASP A 35 4.52 19.74 17.10
N GLN A 36 4.08 21.00 17.15
CA GLN A 36 3.46 21.59 18.35
C GLN A 36 2.07 21.00 18.68
N VAL A 37 1.41 20.37 17.71
CA VAL A 37 0.06 19.78 17.88
C VAL A 37 0.07 18.25 17.91
N ILE A 38 1.25 17.62 17.82
CA ILE A 38 1.41 16.17 17.87
C ILE A 38 1.67 15.73 19.32
N ARG A 39 0.95 14.70 19.75
CA ARG A 39 1.24 13.98 21.01
C ARG A 39 1.83 12.61 20.69
N LEU A 40 3.15 12.48 20.84
CA LEU A 40 3.85 11.21 20.72
C LEU A 40 3.54 10.30 21.92
N ASN A 41 3.94 9.02 21.82
CA ASN A 41 3.75 8.02 22.87
C ASN A 41 2.29 7.92 23.38
N SER A 42 1.34 8.10 22.47
CA SER A 42 -0.09 8.14 22.74
C SER A 42 -0.79 7.28 21.69
N SER A 43 -1.08 6.02 22.04
CA SER A 43 -1.71 5.06 21.13
C SER A 43 -3.22 5.14 21.26
N VAL A 44 -3.91 5.50 20.18
CA VAL A 44 -5.37 5.38 20.11
C VAL A 44 -5.71 3.89 19.94
N THR A 45 -6.41 3.31 20.91
CA THR A 45 -6.72 1.87 20.92
C THR A 45 -8.15 1.58 20.46
N ARG A 46 -9.05 2.55 20.61
CA ARG A 46 -10.46 2.43 20.21
C ARG A 46 -11.07 3.82 20.05
N VAL A 47 -12.01 3.95 19.13
CA VAL A 47 -12.82 5.14 18.87
C VAL A 47 -14.27 4.71 18.82
N TYR A 48 -15.15 5.42 19.54
CA TYR A 48 -16.58 5.12 19.53
C TYR A 48 -17.42 6.39 19.73
N LYS A 49 -18.73 6.28 19.56
CA LYS A 49 -19.67 7.38 19.79
C LYS A 49 -20.39 7.25 21.12
N ASP A 50 -20.55 8.36 21.83
CA ASP A 50 -21.13 8.42 23.19
C ASP A 50 -22.41 9.31 23.26
N GLY A 51 -23.17 9.39 22.17
CA GLY A 51 -24.48 10.06 22.11
C GLY A 51 -24.63 11.14 21.04
N GLU A 52 -25.78 11.81 21.03
CA GLU A 52 -26.08 12.93 20.12
C GLU A 52 -25.72 14.27 20.76
N GLY A 53 -24.57 14.82 20.39
CA GLY A 53 -24.06 16.11 20.88
C GLY A 53 -22.99 16.68 19.96
N ALA A 54 -22.49 17.88 20.27
CA ALA A 54 -21.49 18.59 19.45
C ALA A 54 -20.15 17.85 19.31
N SER A 55 -19.79 17.03 20.31
CA SER A 55 -18.58 16.20 20.34
C SER A 55 -18.94 14.72 20.45
N PRO A 56 -19.36 14.06 19.36
CA PRO A 56 -19.94 12.72 19.45
C PRO A 56 -18.90 11.63 19.69
N TRP A 57 -17.60 11.89 19.50
CA TRP A 57 -16.56 10.88 19.50
C TRP A 57 -15.78 10.79 20.82
N ARG A 58 -15.51 9.56 21.24
CA ARG A 58 -14.60 9.20 22.33
C ARG A 58 -13.42 8.43 21.78
N LEU A 59 -12.20 8.89 22.12
CA LEU A 59 -10.96 8.20 21.81
C LEU A 59 -10.44 7.56 23.10
N CYS A 60 -10.33 6.23 23.12
CA CYS A 60 -9.56 5.53 24.13
C CYS A 60 -8.07 5.60 23.75
N VAL A 61 -7.26 6.16 24.65
CA VAL A 61 -5.83 6.38 24.44
C VAL A 61 -5.04 5.69 25.53
N SER A 62 -3.95 5.02 25.14
CA SER A 62 -2.96 4.46 26.06
C SER A 62 -1.62 5.18 25.90
N SER A 63 -1.07 5.66 27.02
CA SER A 63 0.22 6.35 27.06
C SER A 63 1.06 5.83 28.23
N PRO A 64 2.40 5.73 28.08
CA PRO A 64 3.29 5.39 29.19
C PRO A 64 3.15 6.34 30.39
N ASP A 65 2.92 7.64 30.15
CA ASP A 65 2.95 8.66 31.20
C ASP A 65 1.61 8.80 31.93
N LYS A 66 0.49 8.54 31.25
CA LYS A 66 -0.88 8.76 31.76
C LYS A 66 -1.67 7.47 32.00
N GLY A 67 -1.15 6.32 31.56
CA GLY A 67 -1.93 5.08 31.49
C GLY A 67 -3.03 5.17 30.43
N SER A 68 -4.16 4.52 30.69
CA SER A 68 -5.32 4.52 29.79
C SER A 68 -6.31 5.61 30.18
N TYR A 69 -6.77 6.40 29.21
CA TYR A 69 -7.74 7.47 29.41
C TYR A 69 -8.60 7.69 28.17
N GLU A 70 -9.65 8.51 28.30
CA GLU A 70 -10.55 8.86 27.20
C GLU A 70 -10.57 10.36 26.92
N GLU A 71 -10.74 10.72 25.65
CA GLU A 71 -10.88 12.10 25.20
C GLU A 71 -12.08 12.28 24.28
N ALA A 72 -12.81 13.39 24.47
CA ALA A 72 -13.89 13.78 23.59
C ALA A 72 -13.36 14.62 22.42
N VAL A 73 -13.85 14.34 21.21
CA VAL A 73 -13.56 15.16 20.02
C VAL A 73 -14.81 15.33 19.15
N ASP A 74 -14.82 16.40 18.36
CA ASP A 74 -15.91 16.66 17.41
C ASP A 74 -15.82 15.80 16.16
N ARG A 75 -14.59 15.47 15.75
CA ARG A 75 -14.30 14.81 14.48
C ARG A 75 -13.06 13.93 14.60
N VAL A 76 -12.99 12.90 13.76
CA VAL A 76 -11.89 11.93 13.73
C VAL A 76 -11.32 11.86 12.31
N VAL A 77 -10.01 12.00 12.19
CA VAL A 77 -9.29 11.79 10.93
C VAL A 77 -8.27 10.69 11.15
N VAL A 78 -8.39 9.61 10.38
CA VAL A 78 -7.52 8.43 10.49
C VAL A 78 -6.40 8.53 9.46
N CYS A 79 -5.16 8.59 9.97
CA CYS A 79 -3.93 8.72 9.18
C CYS A 79 -2.89 7.64 9.56
N ASN A 80 -3.34 6.44 9.93
CA ASN A 80 -2.48 5.37 10.46
C ASN A 80 -1.73 4.57 9.36
N GLY A 81 -2.06 4.79 8.09
CA GLY A 81 -1.48 4.09 6.95
C GLY A 81 -1.91 2.63 6.83
N HIS A 82 -1.65 2.03 5.67
CA HIS A 82 -2.15 0.69 5.31
C HIS A 82 -1.05 -0.39 5.19
N PHE A 83 0.24 -0.03 5.31
CA PHE A 83 1.37 -0.98 5.22
C PHE A 83 1.87 -1.49 6.58
N SER A 84 0.95 -1.80 7.51
CA SER A 84 1.32 -2.28 8.84
C SER A 84 1.00 -3.76 9.06
N GLN A 85 -0.20 -4.25 8.73
CA GLN A 85 -0.52 -5.66 9.01
C GLN A 85 -0.05 -6.57 7.86
N PRO A 86 0.95 -7.45 8.08
CA PRO A 86 1.45 -8.34 7.04
C PRO A 86 0.35 -9.23 6.47
N PHE A 87 0.27 -9.34 5.14
CA PHE A 87 -0.51 -10.39 4.51
C PHE A 87 0.42 -11.53 4.17
N CYS A 88 0.23 -12.70 4.79
CA CYS A 88 0.93 -13.92 4.40
C CYS A 88 -0.07 -14.81 3.65
N SER A 89 0.12 -14.97 2.34
CA SER A 89 -0.80 -15.78 1.54
C SER A 89 -0.84 -17.23 2.02
N THR A 90 -2.02 -17.85 1.93
CA THR A 90 -2.18 -19.27 2.22
C THR A 90 -1.49 -20.09 1.14
N VAL A 91 -0.42 -20.79 1.50
CA VAL A 91 0.25 -21.77 0.62
C VAL A 91 -0.19 -23.17 1.05
N LYS A 92 -0.72 -23.95 0.10
CA LYS A 92 -1.13 -25.34 0.38
C LYS A 92 0.07 -26.16 0.85
N GLY A 93 -0.05 -26.85 1.99
CA GLY A 93 1.03 -27.66 2.56
C GLY A 93 2.07 -26.87 3.37
N ILE A 94 1.87 -25.57 3.61
CA ILE A 94 2.80 -24.73 4.39
C ILE A 94 3.04 -25.23 5.83
N GLU A 95 2.11 -26.02 6.36
CA GLU A 95 2.20 -26.72 7.63
C GLU A 95 3.26 -27.83 7.65
N HIS A 96 3.69 -28.33 6.49
CA HIS A 96 4.79 -29.29 6.36
C HIS A 96 6.15 -28.61 6.38
N TYR A 97 6.22 -27.33 5.98
CA TYR A 97 7.46 -26.57 6.00
C TYR A 97 7.98 -26.33 7.42
N ARG A 98 9.26 -26.67 7.64
CA ARG A 98 9.95 -26.57 8.94
C ARG A 98 11.02 -25.48 9.00
N GLY A 99 11.36 -24.88 7.86
CA GLY A 99 12.33 -23.78 7.78
C GLY A 99 11.75 -22.46 8.30
N LEU A 100 12.55 -21.39 8.16
CA LEU A 100 12.16 -20.07 8.65
C LEU A 100 11.12 -19.43 7.73
N LYS A 101 10.05 -18.89 8.32
CA LYS A 101 9.02 -18.10 7.63
C LYS A 101 9.12 -16.66 8.10
N VAL A 102 9.28 -15.73 7.16
CA VAL A 102 9.41 -14.29 7.44
C VAL A 102 8.59 -13.50 6.44
N HIS A 103 8.00 -12.39 6.88
CA HIS A 103 7.39 -11.41 5.97
C HIS A 103 8.39 -10.29 5.64
N SER A 104 8.24 -9.65 4.49
CA SER A 104 9.07 -8.50 4.06
C SER A 104 9.14 -7.39 5.12
N LYS A 105 8.06 -7.19 5.89
CA LYS A 105 8.00 -6.29 7.06
C LYS A 105 9.13 -6.51 8.06
N GLN A 106 9.64 -7.73 8.19
CA GLN A 106 10.70 -8.11 9.13
C GLN A 106 12.10 -8.03 8.52
N TYR A 107 12.22 -7.95 7.19
CA TYR A 107 13.49 -7.82 6.51
C TYR A 107 14.13 -6.45 6.82
N ARG A 108 15.43 -6.44 7.11
CA ARG A 108 16.17 -5.19 7.42
C ARG A 108 17.49 -5.08 6.66
N THR A 109 18.25 -6.16 6.58
CA THR A 109 19.54 -6.21 5.89
C THR A 109 19.75 -7.60 5.31
N PRO A 110 20.50 -7.73 4.20
CA PRO A 110 20.79 -9.02 3.58
C PRO A 110 21.73 -9.88 4.42
N GLY A 111 22.49 -9.28 5.34
CA GLY A 111 23.50 -9.97 6.15
C GLY A 111 22.98 -11.12 7.01
N ALA A 112 21.69 -11.09 7.39
CA ALA A 112 21.05 -12.20 8.12
C ALA A 112 20.81 -13.45 7.24
N TYR A 113 20.92 -13.29 5.92
CA TYR A 113 20.69 -14.31 4.90
C TYR A 113 21.97 -14.64 4.12
N ALA A 114 23.05 -13.88 4.37
CA ALA A 114 24.37 -14.11 3.81
C ALA A 114 25.14 -15.14 4.65
N GLY A 115 25.76 -16.12 3.99
CA GLY A 115 26.30 -17.33 4.62
C GLY A 115 27.21 -17.12 5.84
N LYS A 116 26.82 -17.71 6.97
CA LYS A 116 27.74 -18.18 8.00
C LYS A 116 27.56 -19.69 8.14
N VAL A 117 28.33 -20.44 7.36
CA VAL A 117 28.38 -21.92 7.33
C VAL A 117 27.00 -22.55 7.07
N GLY A 118 26.71 -22.75 5.78
CA GLY A 118 25.42 -23.19 5.28
C GLY A 118 24.94 -22.19 4.23
N ARG A 119 24.74 -22.65 3.00
CA ARG A 119 24.20 -21.84 1.90
C ARG A 119 22.73 -21.59 2.23
N HIS A 120 22.32 -20.36 2.53
CA HIS A 120 20.91 -20.05 2.75
C HIS A 120 20.20 -19.88 1.41
N SER A 121 19.38 -20.87 1.07
CA SER A 121 18.39 -20.81 0.00
C SER A 121 17.17 -20.04 0.48
N VAL A 122 16.74 -19.07 -0.33
CA VAL A 122 15.60 -18.20 0.00
C VAL A 122 14.57 -18.29 -1.12
N LEU A 123 13.36 -18.69 -0.76
CA LEU A 123 12.18 -18.58 -1.61
C LEU A 123 11.43 -17.29 -1.27
N VAL A 124 11.41 -16.35 -2.20
CA VAL A 124 10.61 -15.12 -2.13
C VAL A 124 9.27 -15.36 -2.80
N ILE A 125 8.17 -15.11 -2.10
CA ILE A 125 6.80 -15.25 -2.60
C ILE A 125 6.23 -13.85 -2.85
N GLY A 126 5.88 -13.56 -4.11
CA GLY A 126 5.39 -12.27 -4.56
C GLY A 126 6.49 -11.36 -5.13
N ARG A 127 6.21 -10.69 -6.26
CA ARG A 127 7.12 -9.75 -6.93
C ARG A 127 6.51 -8.36 -7.09
N GLY A 128 5.84 -7.90 -6.03
CA GLY A 128 5.66 -6.47 -5.83
C GLY A 128 7.02 -5.76 -5.60
N PRO A 129 7.03 -4.44 -5.39
CA PRO A 129 8.25 -3.66 -5.18
C PRO A 129 9.19 -4.27 -4.12
N SER A 130 8.66 -4.66 -2.95
CA SER A 130 9.47 -5.30 -1.91
C SER A 130 10.06 -6.64 -2.33
N GLY A 131 9.31 -7.47 -3.06
CA GLY A 131 9.79 -8.77 -3.52
C GLY A 131 10.92 -8.62 -4.53
N GLU A 132 10.80 -7.66 -5.45
CA GLU A 132 11.84 -7.34 -6.42
C GLU A 132 13.11 -6.81 -5.73
N GLU A 133 12.99 -5.77 -4.90
CA GLU A 133 14.13 -5.14 -4.23
C GLU A 133 14.85 -6.11 -3.28
N ILE A 134 14.11 -6.81 -2.41
CA ILE A 134 14.70 -7.75 -1.44
C ILE A 134 15.39 -8.90 -2.17
N SER A 135 14.77 -9.48 -3.20
CA SER A 135 15.37 -10.62 -3.91
C SER A 135 16.64 -10.22 -4.68
N MET A 136 16.69 -9.02 -5.26
CA MET A 136 17.90 -8.48 -5.89
C MET A 136 18.99 -8.22 -4.86
N GLU A 137 18.67 -7.54 -3.75
CA GLU A 137 19.65 -7.24 -2.71
C GLU A 137 20.25 -8.52 -2.12
N LEU A 138 19.43 -9.55 -1.88
CA LEU A 138 19.89 -10.87 -1.44
C LEU A 138 20.84 -11.52 -2.45
N ALA A 139 20.50 -11.49 -3.74
CA ALA A 139 21.31 -12.06 -4.81
C ALA A 139 22.67 -11.36 -4.99
N GLU A 140 22.73 -10.06 -4.69
CA GLU A 140 23.95 -9.25 -4.73
C GLU A 140 24.83 -9.42 -3.49
N ASN A 141 24.23 -9.74 -2.33
CA ASN A 141 24.91 -9.75 -1.03
C ASN A 141 25.18 -11.15 -0.45
N GLY A 142 25.35 -12.15 -1.31
CA GLY A 142 25.95 -13.44 -0.93
C GLY A 142 24.99 -14.50 -0.38
N ALA A 143 23.67 -14.29 -0.47
CA ALA A 143 22.72 -15.39 -0.32
C ALA A 143 22.79 -16.31 -1.56
N SER A 144 22.64 -17.62 -1.35
CA SER A 144 22.85 -18.63 -2.40
C SER A 144 21.49 -19.18 -2.84
N ASN A 145 21.24 -19.29 -4.15
CA ASN A 145 19.98 -19.84 -4.69
C ASN A 145 18.73 -19.05 -4.21
N ILE A 146 18.52 -17.88 -4.82
CA ILE A 146 17.32 -17.07 -4.61
C ILE A 146 16.27 -17.52 -5.61
N THR A 147 15.16 -18.06 -5.13
CA THR A 147 14.01 -18.38 -5.97
C THR A 147 12.92 -17.34 -5.74
N VAL A 148 12.33 -16.81 -6.80
CA VAL A 148 11.21 -15.87 -6.72
C VAL A 148 10.01 -16.51 -7.39
N SER A 149 8.93 -16.69 -6.62
CA SER A 149 7.64 -17.17 -7.12
C SER A 149 6.69 -15.98 -7.29
N PHE A 150 6.09 -15.86 -8.47
CA PHE A 150 5.10 -14.83 -8.75
C PHE A 150 3.69 -15.35 -8.44
N LEU A 151 2.82 -14.50 -7.90
CA LEU A 151 1.40 -14.82 -7.76
C LEU A 151 0.68 -14.59 -9.09
N LYS A 152 -0.46 -15.25 -9.34
CA LYS A 152 -1.27 -15.10 -10.57
C LYS A 152 -1.52 -13.64 -11.01
N TYR A 153 -1.55 -12.70 -10.07
CA TYR A 153 -1.66 -11.26 -10.36
C TYR A 153 -0.50 -10.71 -11.21
N ASP A 154 0.71 -11.26 -11.07
CA ASP A 154 1.91 -10.83 -11.80
C ASP A 154 2.08 -11.52 -13.17
N ALA A 155 1.28 -12.55 -13.48
CA ALA A 155 1.45 -13.38 -14.68
C ALA A 155 1.03 -12.69 -15.99
N LYS A 156 0.29 -11.56 -15.93
CA LYS A 156 -0.17 -10.84 -17.14
C LYS A 156 0.97 -10.17 -17.93
N ASN A 157 2.18 -10.09 -17.38
CA ASN A 157 3.32 -9.38 -17.98
C ASN A 157 4.47 -10.29 -18.43
N PHE A 158 4.26 -11.62 -18.48
CA PHE A 158 5.21 -12.56 -19.06
C PHE A 158 4.80 -12.89 -20.49
N THR A 159 5.25 -12.09 -21.45
CA THR A 159 5.47 -12.59 -22.82
C THR A 159 6.92 -13.04 -22.92
N GLU A 160 7.14 -14.25 -23.41
CA GLU A 160 8.47 -14.72 -23.79
C GLU A 160 9.13 -13.67 -24.70
N ALA A 161 10.36 -13.28 -24.38
CA ALA A 161 11.06 -12.21 -25.06
C ALA A 161 11.14 -12.46 -26.58
N ASP A 162 10.38 -11.70 -27.36
CA ASP A 162 10.50 -11.61 -28.82
C ASP A 162 11.43 -10.47 -29.23
N GLY A 163 12.64 -10.43 -28.68
CA GLY A 163 13.77 -9.74 -29.32
C GLY A 163 13.60 -8.24 -29.68
N SER A 164 12.67 -7.51 -29.08
CA SER A 164 12.62 -6.05 -29.21
C SER A 164 13.31 -5.40 -28.00
N GLU A 165 14.36 -4.65 -28.30
CA GLU A 165 15.17 -3.91 -27.33
C GLU A 165 14.30 -2.86 -26.62
N GLY A 166 14.01 -3.12 -25.34
CA GLY A 166 13.45 -2.13 -24.43
C GLY A 166 14.38 -1.99 -23.23
N SER A 167 15.44 -1.21 -23.37
CA SER A 167 16.26 -0.79 -22.24
C SER A 167 15.41 0.05 -21.30
N GLY A 168 14.92 -0.54 -20.22
CA GLY A 168 14.32 0.17 -19.09
C GLY A 168 15.39 0.91 -18.28
N ASN A 169 16.12 1.82 -18.93
CA ASN A 169 16.61 3.00 -18.25
C ASN A 169 15.34 3.85 -18.00
N GLN A 170 15.12 4.29 -16.75
CA GLN A 170 14.40 5.55 -16.57
C GLN A 170 15.33 6.64 -17.12
N GLU A 171 15.41 6.73 -18.45
CA GLU A 171 15.87 7.95 -19.11
C GLU A 171 15.02 9.08 -18.56
N ALA A 172 15.67 10.22 -18.31
CA ALA A 172 15.04 11.41 -17.77
C ALA A 172 13.68 11.63 -18.47
N GLN A 173 12.58 11.31 -17.79
CA GLN A 173 11.25 11.48 -18.36
C GLN A 173 11.12 12.96 -18.69
N ALA A 174 10.90 13.25 -19.97
CA ALA A 174 10.69 14.59 -20.45
C ALA A 174 9.63 15.27 -19.57
N GLY A 175 9.92 16.48 -19.08
CA GLY A 175 8.95 17.25 -18.29
C GLY A 175 7.67 17.50 -19.10
N VAL A 176 6.55 17.71 -18.42
CA VAL A 176 5.30 18.10 -19.10
C VAL A 176 5.48 19.49 -19.74
N ASP A 177 5.24 19.59 -21.04
CA ASP A 177 5.22 20.86 -21.77
C ASP A 177 3.85 21.54 -21.64
N HIS A 178 2.77 20.86 -22.06
CA HIS A 178 1.40 21.35 -21.92
C HIS A 178 0.38 20.19 -21.88
N VAL A 179 -0.86 20.52 -21.52
CA VAL A 179 -2.00 19.59 -21.56
C VAL A 179 -3.00 20.13 -22.56
N GLU A 180 -3.39 19.30 -23.52
CA GLU A 180 -4.37 19.63 -24.55
C GLU A 180 -5.80 19.60 -24.00
N ALA A 181 -6.72 20.20 -24.74
CA ALA A 181 -8.13 20.32 -24.33
C ALA A 181 -8.85 18.98 -24.18
N ASP A 182 -8.35 17.91 -24.81
CA ASP A 182 -8.87 16.55 -24.73
C ASP A 182 -8.25 15.73 -23.58
N GLY A 183 -7.37 16.33 -22.78
CA GLY A 183 -6.69 15.68 -21.67
C GLY A 183 -5.37 14.99 -22.04
N THR A 184 -4.91 15.09 -23.30
CA THR A 184 -3.59 14.58 -23.70
C THR A 184 -2.48 15.42 -23.06
N VAL A 185 -1.56 14.76 -22.35
CA VAL A 185 -0.36 15.39 -21.78
C VAL A 185 0.76 15.32 -22.81
N VAL A 186 1.28 16.47 -23.23
CA VAL A 186 2.42 16.57 -24.14
C VAL A 186 3.68 16.81 -23.32
N LEU A 187 4.70 15.96 -23.49
CA LEU A 187 5.99 16.10 -22.84
C LEU A 187 6.95 16.95 -23.68
N THR A 188 8.00 17.45 -23.05
CA THR A 188 9.03 18.34 -23.64
C THR A 188 9.85 17.70 -24.76
N ASP A 189 9.82 16.37 -24.90
CA ASP A 189 10.41 15.64 -26.03
C ASP A 189 9.42 15.39 -27.19
N GLY A 190 8.17 15.86 -27.06
CA GLY A 190 7.09 15.66 -28.02
C GLY A 190 6.25 14.40 -27.80
N THR A 191 6.53 13.61 -26.76
CA THR A 191 5.72 12.45 -26.39
C THR A 191 4.31 12.88 -25.98
N ARG A 192 3.28 12.13 -26.40
CA ARG A 192 1.88 12.44 -26.16
C ARG A 192 1.24 11.31 -25.35
N LEU A 193 0.84 11.60 -24.12
CA LEU A 193 0.18 10.67 -23.22
C LEU A 193 -1.31 10.99 -23.18
N THR A 194 -2.12 10.21 -23.90
CA THR A 194 -3.58 10.27 -23.81
C THR A 194 -4.06 9.65 -22.48
N PRO A 195 -5.26 9.98 -22.00
CA PRO A 195 -5.84 9.36 -20.80
C PRO A 195 -5.86 7.82 -20.83
N GLU A 196 -5.93 7.23 -22.03
CA GLU A 196 -5.91 5.78 -22.26
C GLU A 196 -4.48 5.18 -22.28
N SER A 197 -3.47 6.00 -22.55
CA SER A 197 -2.06 5.58 -22.61
C SER A 197 -1.33 5.64 -21.27
N VAL A 198 -1.95 6.25 -20.25
CA VAL A 198 -1.40 6.28 -18.89
C VAL A 198 -1.66 4.91 -18.25
N GLU A 199 -0.85 3.92 -18.61
CA GLU A 199 -0.60 2.82 -17.68
C GLU A 199 0.13 3.41 -16.47
N ALA A 200 -0.30 3.04 -15.26
CA ALA A 200 0.42 3.34 -14.04
C ALA A 200 1.78 2.61 -14.07
N ALA A 201 2.74 3.20 -14.78
CA ALA A 201 4.06 2.66 -15.00
C ALA A 201 4.91 2.86 -13.75
N GLY A 202 4.65 2.06 -12.72
CA GLY A 202 5.74 1.55 -11.90
C GLY A 202 6.50 0.59 -12.79
N GLY A 203 7.52 1.07 -13.50
CA GLY A 203 8.27 0.28 -14.48
C GLY A 203 8.78 -1.02 -13.87
N ARG A 204 8.06 -2.12 -14.08
CA ARG A 204 8.50 -3.46 -13.72
C ARG A 204 9.40 -3.94 -14.85
N ARG A 205 10.64 -4.33 -14.51
CA ARG A 205 11.58 -4.91 -15.47
C ARG A 205 10.96 -6.15 -16.12
N THR A 206 10.55 -6.01 -17.38
CA THR A 206 10.06 -7.12 -18.23
C THR A 206 11.23 -7.93 -18.79
N ALA A 207 12.39 -7.30 -19.02
CA ALA A 207 13.61 -7.99 -19.39
C ALA A 207 14.36 -8.53 -18.16
N ILE A 208 14.53 -9.85 -18.08
CA ILE A 208 15.43 -10.49 -17.11
C ILE A 208 16.87 -10.15 -17.53
N ASP A 209 17.60 -9.46 -16.66
CA ASP A 209 19.04 -9.20 -16.86
C ASP A 209 19.76 -10.55 -17.03
N LYS A 210 20.63 -10.66 -18.04
CA LYS A 210 21.42 -11.87 -18.28
C LYS A 210 22.34 -12.24 -17.11
N ASN A 211 22.61 -11.27 -16.23
CA ASN A 211 23.36 -11.46 -14.98
C ASN A 211 22.46 -11.66 -13.75
N ASP A 212 21.14 -11.71 -13.91
CA ASP A 212 20.21 -11.99 -12.82
C ASP A 212 20.46 -13.41 -12.28
N LYS A 213 20.88 -13.49 -11.02
CA LYS A 213 21.20 -14.75 -10.34
C LYS A 213 19.97 -15.41 -9.72
N ARG A 214 18.80 -14.76 -9.79
CA ARG A 214 17.55 -15.27 -9.23
C ARG A 214 16.93 -16.31 -10.17
N ILE A 215 16.32 -17.32 -9.56
CA ILE A 215 15.56 -18.36 -10.24
C ILE A 215 14.10 -17.94 -10.20
N MET A 216 13.55 -17.60 -11.36
CA MET A 216 12.15 -17.22 -11.50
C MET A 216 11.27 -18.47 -11.60
N LYS A 217 10.17 -18.50 -10.85
CA LYS A 217 9.20 -19.60 -10.81
C LYS A 217 7.78 -19.06 -10.88
N PRO A 218 6.83 -19.81 -11.45
CA PRO A 218 5.43 -19.43 -11.39
C PRO A 218 4.88 -19.63 -9.96
N GLU A 219 3.57 -19.53 -9.82
CA GLU A 219 2.89 -19.72 -8.54
C GLU A 219 3.20 -21.09 -7.93
N ILE A 220 3.30 -21.13 -6.60
CA ILE A 220 3.44 -22.37 -5.85
C ILE A 220 2.11 -23.14 -5.95
N ASP A 221 2.17 -24.40 -6.36
CA ASP A 221 1.04 -25.31 -6.31
C ASP A 221 0.86 -25.86 -4.88
N TYR A 222 1.92 -26.47 -4.32
CA TYR A 222 1.93 -26.95 -2.94
C TYR A 222 3.34 -27.15 -2.39
N ILE A 223 3.43 -27.31 -1.07
CA ILE A 223 4.62 -27.77 -0.35
C ILE A 223 4.38 -29.20 0.10
N ASP A 224 5.30 -30.11 -0.25
CA ASP A 224 5.19 -31.54 0.09
C ASP A 224 5.64 -31.82 1.53
N GLN A 225 5.44 -33.06 1.99
CA GLN A 225 5.70 -33.48 3.38
C GLN A 225 7.17 -33.32 3.81
N ASP A 226 8.11 -33.37 2.87
CA ASP A 226 9.54 -33.16 3.11
C ASP A 226 9.94 -31.67 3.09
N GLY A 227 9.00 -30.77 2.80
CA GLY A 227 9.20 -29.33 2.67
C GLY A 227 9.60 -28.87 1.27
N SER A 228 9.75 -29.78 0.30
CA SER A 228 10.00 -29.44 -1.10
C SER A 228 8.83 -28.65 -1.68
N VAL A 229 9.12 -27.68 -2.54
CA VAL A 229 8.12 -26.74 -3.08
C VAL A 229 7.87 -27.08 -4.54
N PHE A 230 6.62 -27.32 -4.88
CA PHE A 230 6.14 -27.62 -6.23
C PHE A 230 5.40 -26.42 -6.82
N PHE A 231 5.65 -26.12 -8.07
CA PHE A 231 5.07 -25.00 -8.80
C PHE A 231 4.05 -25.48 -9.84
N ILE A 232 3.16 -24.60 -10.27
CA ILE A 232 2.06 -24.94 -11.20
C ILE A 232 2.53 -25.41 -12.58
N ASP A 233 3.78 -25.15 -12.96
CA ASP A 233 4.39 -25.66 -14.20
C ASP A 233 4.95 -27.09 -14.07
N GLY A 234 4.76 -27.73 -12.91
CA GLY A 234 5.27 -29.07 -12.60
C GLY A 234 6.74 -29.09 -12.17
N SER A 235 7.43 -27.94 -12.16
CA SER A 235 8.79 -27.85 -11.64
C SER A 235 8.80 -27.81 -10.11
N SER A 236 9.96 -28.06 -9.51
CA SER A 236 10.11 -28.02 -8.05
C SER A 236 11.48 -27.51 -7.61
N ILE A 237 11.57 -27.15 -6.33
CA ILE A 237 12.83 -26.94 -5.61
C ILE A 237 12.82 -27.79 -4.33
N ALA A 238 14.01 -28.16 -3.86
CA ALA A 238 14.18 -28.71 -2.51
C ALA A 238 13.73 -27.68 -1.46
N ALA A 239 13.43 -28.14 -0.24
CA ALA A 239 13.02 -27.28 0.87
C ALA A 239 14.00 -26.11 1.06
N PRO A 240 13.55 -24.85 0.90
CA PRO A 240 14.41 -23.70 1.14
C PRO A 240 14.70 -23.54 2.65
N ASP A 241 15.76 -22.82 2.99
CA ASP A 241 16.05 -22.49 4.39
C ASP A 241 15.09 -21.41 4.91
N VAL A 242 14.70 -20.48 4.02
CA VAL A 242 13.82 -19.35 4.31
C VAL A 242 12.72 -19.24 3.25
N ILE A 243 11.49 -19.10 3.70
CA ILE A 243 10.37 -18.56 2.90
C ILE A 243 10.14 -17.11 3.32
N MET A 244 10.32 -16.20 2.37
CA MET A 244 10.10 -14.77 2.49
C MET A 244 8.77 -14.40 1.82
N PHE A 245 7.76 -14.10 2.62
CA PHE A 245 6.49 -13.57 2.14
C PHE A 245 6.65 -12.09 1.78
N CYS A 246 6.66 -11.78 0.50
CA CYS A 246 6.60 -10.44 -0.07
C CYS A 246 5.21 -10.19 -0.67
N THR A 247 4.18 -10.63 0.06
CA THR A 247 2.79 -10.75 -0.41
C THR A 247 1.93 -9.54 -0.06
N GLY A 248 2.53 -8.48 0.49
CA GLY A 248 1.85 -7.22 0.75
C GLY A 248 1.25 -7.13 2.16
N TYR A 249 0.23 -6.30 2.31
CA TYR A 249 -0.35 -5.96 3.61
C TYR A 249 -1.87 -5.96 3.50
N VAL A 250 -2.53 -6.28 4.60
CA VAL A 250 -3.96 -6.02 4.77
C VAL A 250 -4.16 -4.74 5.56
N TYR A 251 -5.29 -4.09 5.35
CA TYR A 251 -5.69 -2.91 6.07
C TYR A 251 -7.07 -3.12 6.71
N SER A 252 -7.14 -2.92 8.01
CA SER A 252 -8.37 -2.97 8.77
C SER A 252 -8.35 -1.95 9.89
N VAL A 253 -9.53 -1.42 10.17
CA VAL A 253 -9.82 -0.50 11.28
C VAL A 253 -10.91 -1.06 12.19
N GLY A 254 -11.24 -2.35 12.06
CA GLY A 254 -12.37 -2.99 12.75
C GLY A 254 -12.27 -2.95 14.28
N ASP A 255 -11.05 -3.07 14.83
CA ASP A 255 -10.82 -2.95 16.28
C ASP A 255 -10.75 -1.49 16.74
N LEU A 256 -10.48 -0.57 15.81
CA LEU A 256 -10.27 0.85 16.09
C LEU A 256 -11.58 1.65 16.02
N LEU A 257 -12.44 1.39 15.04
CA LEU A 257 -13.62 2.21 14.72
C LEU A 257 -14.93 1.43 14.93
N PRO A 258 -16.08 2.13 15.07
CA PRO A 258 -17.37 1.48 15.09
C PRO A 258 -17.62 0.74 13.76
N ALA A 259 -17.91 -0.56 13.86
CA ALA A 259 -18.08 -1.41 12.69
C ALA A 259 -19.28 -0.97 11.81
N ASP A 260 -20.29 -0.31 12.37
CA ASP A 260 -21.51 0.08 11.66
C ASP A 260 -21.30 1.22 10.64
N LEU A 261 -20.15 1.88 10.66
CA LEU A 261 -19.81 2.97 9.74
C LEU A 261 -19.14 2.51 8.45
N LEU A 262 -18.80 1.22 8.38
CA LEU A 262 -18.08 0.58 7.29
C LEU A 262 -18.73 -0.77 6.95
N PHE A 263 -18.39 -1.33 5.80
CA PHE A 263 -18.82 -2.66 5.41
C PHE A 263 -18.15 -3.73 6.27
N PRO A 264 -18.86 -4.85 6.51
CA PRO A 264 -20.17 -5.21 5.94
C PRO A 264 -21.41 -4.60 6.65
N LYS A 265 -21.25 -3.87 7.76
CA LYS A 265 -22.40 -3.46 8.60
C LYS A 265 -23.11 -2.17 8.16
N ALA A 266 -22.45 -1.30 7.40
CA ALA A 266 -23.04 -0.09 6.82
C ALA A 266 -24.10 -0.34 5.71
N SER A 267 -24.50 -1.59 5.47
CA SER A 267 -25.24 -2.03 4.26
C SER A 267 -26.74 -1.72 4.23
N SER A 268 -27.30 -1.03 5.23
CA SER A 268 -28.76 -0.81 5.30
C SER A 268 -29.30 0.14 4.23
N ASP A 269 -28.52 1.15 3.81
CA ASP A 269 -28.95 2.17 2.85
C ASP A 269 -28.59 1.82 1.39
N PHE A 270 -27.98 0.66 1.20
CA PHE A 270 -27.47 0.19 -0.09
C PHE A 270 -28.59 -0.24 -1.05
N ALA A 271 -29.78 -0.55 -0.54
CA ALA A 271 -30.91 -1.03 -1.33
C ALA A 271 -31.47 -0.01 -2.35
N GLY A 272 -31.00 1.26 -2.31
CA GLY A 272 -31.44 2.35 -3.18
C GLY A 272 -30.49 2.71 -4.33
N THR A 273 -29.38 1.98 -4.51
CA THR A 273 -28.41 2.23 -5.59
C THR A 273 -28.66 1.33 -6.80
N ASP A 274 -28.43 1.82 -8.03
CA ASP A 274 -28.55 1.06 -9.30
C ASP A 274 -27.41 0.04 -9.51
N LEU A 275 -26.82 -0.49 -8.43
CA LEU A 275 -25.68 -1.40 -8.49
C LEU A 275 -26.09 -2.82 -8.83
N SER A 276 -25.27 -3.46 -9.67
CA SER A 276 -25.36 -4.89 -9.87
C SER A 276 -25.00 -5.63 -8.56
N PRO A 277 -25.77 -6.64 -8.14
CA PRO A 277 -25.46 -7.48 -6.98
C PRO A 277 -24.05 -8.08 -7.01
N GLU A 278 -23.49 -8.33 -8.21
CA GLU A 278 -22.17 -8.90 -8.41
C GLU A 278 -21.06 -7.95 -7.92
N ILE A 279 -21.07 -6.68 -8.36
CA ILE A 279 -20.10 -5.66 -7.92
C ILE A 279 -20.19 -5.42 -6.41
N LEU A 280 -21.41 -5.42 -5.86
CA LEU A 280 -21.61 -5.30 -4.42
C LEU A 280 -20.95 -6.46 -3.66
N ALA A 281 -21.14 -7.69 -4.14
CA ALA A 281 -20.52 -8.87 -3.54
C ALA A 281 -18.98 -8.78 -3.58
N GLU A 282 -18.41 -8.35 -4.71
CA GLU A 282 -16.96 -8.15 -4.85
C GLU A 282 -16.41 -7.10 -3.88
N VAL A 283 -17.10 -5.96 -3.70
CA VAL A 283 -16.65 -4.93 -2.77
C VAL A 283 -16.79 -5.36 -1.30
N LEU A 284 -17.84 -6.10 -0.96
CA LEU A 284 -17.98 -6.69 0.38
C LEU A 284 -16.87 -7.70 0.65
N GLU A 285 -16.60 -8.59 -0.29
CA GLU A 285 -15.52 -9.58 -0.18
C GLU A 285 -14.16 -8.91 -0.02
N ALA A 286 -13.86 -7.89 -0.84
CA ALA A 286 -12.61 -7.13 -0.74
C ALA A 286 -12.46 -6.38 0.59
N ALA A 287 -13.55 -5.77 1.09
CA ALA A 287 -13.54 -5.09 2.38
C ALA A 287 -13.35 -6.06 3.55
N GLU A 288 -14.05 -7.20 3.53
CA GLU A 288 -13.89 -8.26 4.55
C GLU A 288 -12.50 -8.89 4.53
N ALA A 289 -11.88 -9.02 3.35
CA ALA A 289 -10.50 -9.46 3.18
C ALA A 289 -9.46 -8.42 3.61
N GLY A 290 -9.88 -7.22 4.01
CA GLY A 290 -8.96 -6.13 4.39
C GLY A 290 -8.18 -5.55 3.22
N GLN A 291 -8.72 -5.63 2.00
CA GLN A 291 -8.13 -5.06 0.80
C GLN A 291 -8.53 -3.60 0.58
N GLY A 292 -9.51 -3.10 1.33
CA GLY A 292 -9.96 -1.74 1.28
C GLY A 292 -10.95 -1.41 2.40
N LEU A 293 -11.30 -0.12 2.51
CA LEU A 293 -12.40 0.34 3.36
C LEU A 293 -13.53 0.83 2.49
N ALA A 294 -14.75 0.53 2.92
CA ALA A 294 -15.96 0.93 2.24
C ALA A 294 -17.09 1.06 3.28
N PRO A 295 -18.13 1.88 3.06
CA PRO A 295 -18.23 2.87 1.99
C PRO A 295 -17.51 4.17 2.37
N ILE A 296 -16.58 4.63 1.51
CA ILE A 296 -15.78 5.84 1.74
C ILE A 296 -15.86 6.76 0.51
N TYR A 297 -16.53 7.91 0.63
CA TYR A 297 -16.64 8.89 -0.44
C TYR A 297 -15.26 9.44 -0.83
N LYS A 298 -14.90 9.25 -2.11
CA LYS A 298 -13.60 9.63 -2.70
C LYS A 298 -12.39 9.18 -1.87
N GLN A 299 -12.52 8.06 -1.15
CA GLN A 299 -11.48 7.54 -0.24
C GLN A 299 -11.03 8.54 0.85
N VAL A 300 -11.90 9.50 1.22
CA VAL A 300 -11.66 10.48 2.29
C VAL A 300 -12.72 10.42 3.37
N PHE A 301 -14.02 10.49 3.04
CA PHE A 301 -15.07 10.62 4.07
C PHE A 301 -15.85 9.32 4.25
N SER A 302 -16.09 8.88 5.49
CA SER A 302 -17.09 7.84 5.73
C SER A 302 -18.45 8.37 5.27
N ILE A 303 -19.15 7.59 4.45
CA ILE A 303 -20.45 7.99 3.91
C ILE A 303 -21.53 7.97 5.02
N GLU A 304 -21.41 7.03 5.96
CA GLU A 304 -22.32 6.90 7.10
C GLU A 304 -22.19 8.04 8.10
N ASP A 305 -20.99 8.57 8.29
CA ASP A 305 -20.74 9.75 9.10
C ASP A 305 -19.53 10.56 8.62
N SER A 306 -19.82 11.71 8.00
CA SER A 306 -18.80 12.63 7.49
C SER A 306 -17.90 13.30 8.55
N THR A 307 -18.20 13.15 9.84
CA THR A 307 -17.28 13.57 10.92
C THR A 307 -16.13 12.58 11.16
N LEU A 308 -16.19 11.41 10.51
CA LEU A 308 -15.09 10.46 10.36
C LEU A 308 -14.50 10.56 8.94
N ALA A 309 -13.21 10.84 8.86
CA ALA A 309 -12.47 10.92 7.61
C ALA A 309 -11.16 10.12 7.66
N PHE A 310 -10.56 9.94 6.50
CA PHE A 310 -9.32 9.21 6.27
C PHE A 310 -8.41 10.04 5.36
N VAL A 311 -7.12 10.02 5.65
CA VAL A 311 -6.08 10.54 4.75
C VAL A 311 -5.06 9.43 4.55
N GLY A 312 -4.75 9.14 3.29
CA GLY A 312 -3.74 8.15 2.95
C GLY A 312 -4.24 6.74 2.69
N LEU A 313 -5.50 6.58 2.26
CA LEU A 313 -6.04 5.30 1.78
C LEU A 313 -5.59 4.90 0.37
N PRO A 314 -5.53 5.81 -0.63
CA PRO A 314 -5.19 5.41 -2.00
C PRO A 314 -3.84 4.70 -2.09
N SER A 315 -3.85 3.53 -2.73
CA SER A 315 -2.66 2.81 -3.18
C SER A 315 -2.28 3.28 -4.60
N ASP A 316 -1.01 3.16 -4.99
CA ASP A 316 -0.51 3.50 -6.34
C ASP A 316 -0.70 4.97 -6.78
N THR A 317 -0.44 5.90 -5.86
CA THR A 317 -0.53 7.35 -6.12
C THR A 317 0.78 8.08 -5.84
N THR A 318 0.90 9.35 -6.26
CA THR A 318 1.94 10.26 -5.80
C THR A 318 1.67 10.67 -4.34
N THR A 319 2.03 9.80 -3.41
CA THR A 319 1.66 9.79 -1.98
C THR A 319 1.56 11.19 -1.36
N PHE A 320 2.62 11.99 -1.39
CA PHE A 320 2.63 13.29 -0.72
C PHE A 320 1.64 14.28 -1.34
N GLN A 321 1.56 14.35 -2.67
CA GLN A 321 0.67 15.28 -3.36
C GLN A 321 -0.79 14.86 -3.21
N CYS A 322 -1.09 13.57 -3.35
CA CYS A 322 -2.42 13.04 -3.14
C CYS A 322 -2.91 13.34 -1.72
N PHE A 323 -2.09 13.06 -0.70
CA PHE A 323 -2.50 13.20 0.69
C PHE A 323 -2.57 14.69 1.11
N GLU A 324 -1.74 15.55 0.52
CA GLU A 324 -1.86 17.00 0.65
C GLU A 324 -3.19 17.51 0.08
N LEU A 325 -3.59 17.04 -1.11
CA LEU A 325 -4.88 17.42 -1.71
C LEU A 325 -6.07 16.89 -0.90
N GLN A 326 -6.01 15.65 -0.41
CA GLN A 326 -7.00 15.10 0.52
C GLN A 326 -7.12 15.98 1.77
N SER A 327 -5.98 16.39 2.36
CA SER A 327 -5.93 17.22 3.57
C SER A 327 -6.49 18.63 3.33
N ILE A 328 -6.18 19.25 2.18
CA ILE A 328 -6.71 20.57 1.80
C ILE A 328 -8.22 20.51 1.62
N TRP A 329 -8.73 19.50 0.92
CA TRP A 329 -10.18 19.34 0.73
C TRP A 329 -10.88 19.06 2.05
N LEU A 330 -10.33 18.15 2.86
CA LEU A 330 -10.81 17.85 4.20
C LEU A 330 -10.91 19.11 5.06
N ALA A 331 -9.84 19.91 5.15
CA ALA A 331 -9.82 21.15 5.93
C ALA A 331 -10.91 22.14 5.47
N ARG A 332 -11.18 22.25 4.16
CA ARG A 332 -12.26 23.10 3.62
C ARG A 332 -13.64 22.59 3.98
N VAL A 333 -13.83 21.27 4.01
CA VAL A 333 -15.09 20.67 4.47
C VAL A 333 -15.28 20.88 5.97
N LEU A 334 -14.25 20.61 6.78
CA LEU A 334 -14.34 20.74 8.24
C LEU A 334 -14.52 22.19 8.71
N SER A 335 -14.05 23.17 7.92
CA SER A 335 -14.26 24.60 8.17
C SER A 335 -15.58 25.14 7.61
N GLY A 336 -16.38 24.32 6.92
CA GLY A 336 -17.66 24.72 6.34
C GLY A 336 -17.54 25.59 5.08
N ILE A 337 -16.34 25.73 4.50
CA ILE A 337 -16.12 26.44 3.23
C ILE A 337 -16.71 25.66 2.06
N VAL A 338 -16.61 24.34 2.11
CA VAL A 338 -17.15 23.40 1.12
C VAL A 338 -18.10 22.43 1.83
N THR A 339 -19.23 22.12 1.23
CA THR A 339 -20.16 21.11 1.73
C THR A 339 -20.01 19.81 0.96
N LEU A 340 -20.20 18.67 1.63
CA LEU A 340 -20.30 17.38 0.96
C LEU A 340 -21.65 17.26 0.24
N PRO A 341 -21.74 16.46 -0.84
CA PRO A 341 -23.01 16.10 -1.43
C PRO A 341 -23.91 15.35 -0.43
N PRO A 342 -25.23 15.28 -0.68
CA PRO A 342 -26.12 14.41 0.07
C PRO A 342 -25.66 12.94 0.04
N LYS A 343 -25.93 12.19 1.11
CA LYS A 343 -25.55 10.78 1.28
C LYS A 343 -25.87 9.89 0.05
N PRO A 344 -27.06 9.97 -0.59
CA PRO A 344 -27.34 9.18 -1.80
C PRO A 344 -26.40 9.47 -2.98
N ASN A 345 -25.97 10.73 -3.15
CA ASN A 345 -25.06 11.13 -4.21
C ASN A 345 -23.64 10.64 -3.95
N MET A 346 -23.21 10.63 -2.67
CA MET A 346 -21.92 10.06 -2.29
C MET A 346 -21.89 8.55 -2.54
N TYR A 347 -22.99 7.85 -2.27
CA TYR A 347 -23.14 6.43 -2.60
C TYR A 347 -23.11 6.17 -4.10
N ALA A 348 -23.78 7.01 -4.90
CA ALA A 348 -23.79 6.86 -6.36
C ALA A 348 -22.39 7.02 -6.99
N ASP A 349 -21.53 7.86 -6.40
CA ASP A 349 -20.18 8.20 -6.92
C ASP A 349 -19.04 7.37 -6.29
N PHE A 350 -19.32 6.56 -5.27
CA PHE A 350 -18.33 5.66 -4.67
C PHE A 350 -17.87 4.53 -5.62
N TRP A 351 -18.65 4.26 -6.66
CA TRP A 351 -18.40 3.25 -7.71
C TRP A 351 -17.76 3.89 -8.93
#